data_AF-A0A7V9KM72-F1
#
_entry.id   AF-A0A7V9KM72-F1
#
_cell.length_a   1.000
_cell.length_b   1.000
_cell.length_c   1.000
_cell.angle_alpha   90.00
_cell.angle_beta   90.00
_cell.angle_gamma   90.00
#
_symmetry.space_group_name_H-M   'P 1'
#
loop_
_entity.id
_entity.type
_entity.pdbx_description
1 polymer ?
#
loop_
_entity_poly.entity_id
_entity_poly.type
_entity_poly.pdbx_seq_one_letter_code
_entity_poly.pdbx_strand_id
1 'polypeptide(L)'
;MEEKHEQLQQSGGFRQYAEIYEAYVHLIESEREGLEALKRATFLMWYEQAEPACFSGVFGLTEEANRKVFEALERRTEAGSLDFELKWMLPYYNMIADWVFPQYADSPHLQSFLAKADPGSWERVGVKGEDFANRGQMGEYWLSIINSNATRFGKSAS
;
A
#
# COMPACT_ATOMS: atom_id res chain seq x y z
N MET A 1 -2.66 -5.04 23.82
CA MET A 1 -3.17 -4.84 22.44
C MET A 1 -4.59 -4.30 22.49
N GLU A 2 -5.47 -4.92 23.26
CA GLU A 2 -6.86 -4.48 23.48
C GLU A 2 -6.98 -3.04 23.99
N GLU A 3 -6.23 -2.67 25.03
CA GLU A 3 -6.23 -1.29 25.58
C GLU A 3 -5.84 -0.21 24.55
N LYS A 4 -4.86 -0.50 23.67
CA LYS A 4 -4.46 0.44 22.59
C LYS A 4 -5.51 0.53 21.49
N HIS A 5 -6.17 -0.58 21.17
CA HIS A 5 -7.25 -0.62 20.19
C HIS A 5 -8.44 0.23 20.67
N GLU A 6 -8.85 0.04 21.94
CA GLU A 6 -9.90 0.84 22.58
C GLU A 6 -9.56 2.33 22.62
N GLN A 7 -8.31 2.69 22.94
CA GLN A 7 -7.85 4.08 22.90
C GLN A 7 -7.94 4.70 21.49
N LEU A 8 -7.55 3.97 20.45
CA LEU A 8 -7.65 4.44 19.05
C LEU A 8 -9.10 4.58 18.59
N GLN A 9 -9.97 3.66 19.03
CA GLN A 9 -11.40 3.74 18.76
C GLN A 9 -12.04 4.94 19.46
N GLN A 10 -11.70 5.19 20.73
CA GLN A 10 -12.24 6.30 21.52
C GLN A 10 -11.72 7.67 21.06
N SER A 11 -10.46 7.75 20.65
CA SER A 11 -9.85 8.99 20.12
C SER A 11 -10.27 9.32 18.69
N GLY A 12 -10.96 8.40 18.00
CA GLY A 12 -11.41 8.57 16.62
C GLY A 12 -10.31 8.36 15.57
N GLY A 13 -9.14 7.84 15.95
CA GLY A 13 -8.03 7.59 15.02
C GLY A 13 -8.41 6.67 13.85
N PHE A 14 -9.17 5.59 14.12
CA PHE A 14 -9.67 4.71 13.07
C PHE A 14 -10.59 5.42 12.08
N ARG A 15 -11.46 6.31 12.57
CA ARG A 15 -12.39 7.08 11.72
C ARG A 15 -11.63 8.00 10.77
N GLN A 16 -10.57 8.66 11.25
CA GLN A 16 -9.76 9.57 10.42
C GLN A 16 -9.09 8.81 9.26
N TYR A 17 -8.52 7.63 9.51
CA TYR A 17 -7.91 6.84 8.44
C TYR A 17 -8.93 6.29 7.45
N ALA A 18 -10.12 5.90 7.91
CA ALA A 18 -11.21 5.50 7.01
C ALA A 18 -11.67 6.67 6.11
N GLU A 19 -11.81 7.88 6.65
CA GLU A 19 -12.17 9.08 5.87
C GLU A 19 -11.08 9.44 4.84
N ILE A 20 -9.81 9.37 5.22
CA ILE A 20 -8.67 9.57 4.32
C ILE A 20 -8.67 8.53 3.20
N TYR A 21 -8.93 7.26 3.54
CA TYR A 21 -9.00 6.18 2.56
C TYR A 21 -10.12 6.38 1.55
N GLU A 22 -11.33 6.68 2.00
CA GLU A 22 -12.47 6.97 1.13
C GLU A 22 -12.21 8.17 0.22
N ALA A 23 -11.53 9.21 0.71
CA ALA A 23 -11.10 10.34 -0.11
C ALA A 23 -10.13 9.91 -1.22
N TYR A 24 -9.16 9.03 -0.93
CA TYR A 24 -8.30 8.49 -1.97
C TYR A 24 -9.08 7.64 -2.97
N VAL A 25 -9.98 6.77 -2.51
CA VAL A 25 -10.80 5.93 -3.39
C VAL A 25 -11.65 6.78 -4.34
N HIS A 26 -12.21 7.90 -3.86
CA HIS A 26 -12.93 8.86 -4.70
C HIS A 26 -12.05 9.50 -5.77
N LEU A 27 -10.75 9.71 -5.49
CA LEU A 27 -9.81 10.37 -6.38
C LEU A 27 -9.15 9.43 -7.41
N ILE A 28 -9.32 8.10 -7.33
CA ILE A 28 -8.63 7.14 -8.20
C ILE A 28 -8.86 7.41 -9.71
N GLU A 29 -10.05 7.87 -10.08
CA GLU A 29 -10.38 8.19 -11.48
C GLU A 29 -9.96 9.61 -11.90
N SER A 30 -9.39 10.41 -10.99
CA SER A 30 -8.87 11.74 -11.31
C SER A 30 -7.69 11.64 -12.28
N GLU A 31 -7.73 12.38 -13.38
CA GLU A 31 -6.62 12.43 -14.34
C GLU A 31 -5.32 12.95 -13.72
N ARG A 32 -5.43 13.90 -12.78
CA ARG A 32 -4.29 14.56 -12.16
C ARG A 32 -3.76 13.81 -10.94
N GLU A 33 -4.66 13.28 -10.11
CA GLU A 33 -4.33 12.78 -8.77
C GLU A 33 -4.50 11.26 -8.65
N GLY A 34 -5.16 10.63 -9.62
CA GLY A 34 -5.64 9.25 -9.51
C GLY A 34 -4.55 8.20 -9.33
N LEU A 35 -3.37 8.41 -9.92
CA LEU A 35 -2.23 7.50 -9.71
C LEU A 35 -1.71 7.55 -8.28
N GLU A 36 -1.54 8.74 -7.71
CA GLU A 36 -1.07 8.89 -6.33
C GLU A 36 -2.14 8.42 -5.34
N ALA A 37 -3.41 8.73 -5.60
CA ALA A 37 -4.53 8.25 -4.82
C ALA A 37 -4.61 6.71 -4.83
N LEU A 38 -4.43 6.07 -5.99
CA LEU A 38 -4.43 4.62 -6.11
C LEU A 38 -3.31 3.97 -5.31
N LYS A 39 -2.09 4.52 -5.36
CA LYS A 39 -0.95 4.01 -4.57
C LYS A 39 -1.22 4.07 -3.07
N ARG A 40 -1.76 5.20 -2.60
CA ARG A 40 -2.07 5.42 -1.18
C ARG A 40 -3.24 4.55 -0.71
N ALA A 41 -4.29 4.44 -1.51
CA ALA A 41 -5.41 3.54 -1.23
C ALA A 41 -4.96 2.08 -1.18
N THR A 42 -4.15 1.65 -2.16
CA THR A 42 -3.57 0.30 -2.20
C THR A 42 -2.73 0.01 -0.95
N PHE A 43 -1.88 0.97 -0.55
CA PHE A 43 -1.10 0.84 0.69
C PHE A 43 -2.01 0.69 1.92
N LEU A 44 -2.99 1.58 2.13
CA LEU A 44 -3.84 1.54 3.33
C LEU A 44 -4.67 0.26 3.41
N MET A 45 -5.24 -0.18 2.28
CA MET A 45 -5.98 -1.44 2.17
C MET A 45 -5.09 -2.64 2.49
N TRP A 46 -3.88 -2.70 1.94
CA TRP A 46 -2.92 -3.75 2.26
C TRP A 46 -2.47 -3.69 3.72
N TYR A 47 -2.22 -2.48 4.25
CA TYR A 47 -1.68 -2.26 5.58
C TYR A 47 -2.66 -2.62 6.69
N GLU A 48 -3.96 -2.37 6.50
CA GLU A 48 -5.02 -2.86 7.41
C GLU A 48 -4.99 -4.38 7.57
N GLN A 49 -4.69 -5.11 6.48
CA GLN A 49 -4.68 -6.56 6.45
C GLN A 49 -3.35 -7.18 6.88
N ALA A 50 -2.24 -6.48 6.62
CA ALA A 50 -0.90 -6.96 6.91
C ALA A 50 -0.47 -6.65 8.35
N GLU A 51 -0.99 -5.59 8.97
CA GLU A 51 -0.59 -5.15 10.30
C GLU A 51 -1.78 -5.00 11.26
N PRO A 52 -1.66 -5.43 12.54
CA PRO A 52 -2.74 -5.28 13.49
C PRO A 52 -3.15 -3.80 13.68
N ALA A 53 -4.46 -3.53 13.66
CA ALA A 53 -5.05 -2.19 13.81
C ALA A 53 -4.50 -1.37 14.99
N CYS A 54 -4.17 -2.03 16.10
CA CYS A 54 -3.62 -1.36 17.29
C CYS A 54 -2.19 -0.79 17.09
N PHE A 55 -1.52 -1.15 15.99
CA PHE A 55 -0.21 -0.65 15.59
C PHE A 55 -0.28 0.21 14.33
N SER A 56 -1.12 -0.18 13.35
CA SER A 56 -1.28 0.58 12.10
C SER A 56 -2.17 1.82 12.27
N GLY A 57 -3.12 1.80 13.20
CA GLY A 57 -4.15 2.86 13.29
C GLY A 57 -5.16 2.84 12.13
N VAL A 58 -5.07 1.86 11.23
CA VAL A 58 -5.98 1.67 10.11
C VAL A 58 -6.94 0.53 10.46
N PHE A 59 -8.24 0.81 10.40
CA PHE A 59 -9.29 -0.18 10.66
C PHE A 59 -10.64 0.29 10.11
N GLY A 60 -11.45 -0.67 9.68
CA GLY A 60 -12.82 -0.43 9.24
C GLY A 60 -12.90 0.08 7.80
N LEU A 61 -11.95 -0.27 6.94
CA LEU A 61 -12.05 0.03 5.52
C LEU A 61 -13.17 -0.81 4.89
N THR A 62 -13.99 -0.17 4.07
CA THR A 62 -15.20 -0.83 3.55
C THR A 62 -14.87 -1.79 2.41
N GLU A 63 -15.60 -2.91 2.33
CA GLU A 63 -15.47 -3.87 1.22
C GLU A 63 -15.77 -3.20 -0.13
N GLU A 64 -16.74 -2.27 -0.17
CA GLU A 64 -17.06 -1.51 -1.37
C GLU A 64 -15.88 -0.67 -1.86
N ALA A 65 -15.21 0.04 -0.96
CA ALA A 65 -14.04 0.85 -1.28
C ALA A 65 -12.84 -0.02 -1.69
N ASN A 66 -12.60 -1.13 -0.98
CA ASN A 66 -11.56 -2.10 -1.33
C ASN A 66 -11.78 -2.64 -2.75
N ARG A 67 -13.00 -3.03 -3.09
CA ARG A 67 -13.35 -3.47 -4.45
C ARG A 67 -13.02 -2.42 -5.52
N LYS A 68 -13.30 -1.14 -5.27
CA LYS A 68 -12.93 -0.05 -6.22
C LYS A 68 -11.42 0.05 -6.44
N VAL A 69 -10.61 -0.14 -5.38
CA VAL A 69 -9.15 -0.18 -5.49
C VAL A 69 -8.72 -1.36 -6.38
N PHE A 70 -9.25 -2.55 -6.13
CA PHE A 70 -8.96 -3.74 -6.94
C PHE A 70 -9.38 -3.59 -8.39
N GLU A 71 -10.58 -3.08 -8.68
CA GLU A 71 -11.06 -2.81 -10.04
C GLU A 71 -10.15 -1.81 -10.78
N ALA A 72 -9.60 -0.82 -10.08
CA ALA A 72 -8.64 0.12 -10.66
C ALA A 72 -7.26 -0.52 -10.92
N LEU A 73 -6.77 -1.36 -10.00
CA LEU A 73 -5.54 -2.13 -10.19
C LEU A 73 -5.68 -3.11 -11.36
N GLU A 74 -6.79 -3.83 -11.44
CA GLU A 74 -7.09 -4.77 -12.51
C GLU A 74 -7.12 -4.06 -13.87
N ARG A 75 -7.92 -3.00 -14.02
CA ARG A 75 -8.01 -2.21 -15.27
C ARG A 75 -6.65 -1.67 -15.71
N ARG A 76 -5.83 -1.16 -14.77
CA ARG A 76 -4.50 -0.64 -15.10
C ARG A 76 -3.52 -1.75 -15.46
N THR A 77 -3.64 -2.92 -14.83
CA THR A 77 -2.81 -4.08 -15.15
C THR A 77 -3.16 -4.63 -16.53
N GLU A 78 -4.45 -4.78 -16.83
CA GLU A 78 -4.98 -5.17 -18.14
C GLU A 78 -4.49 -4.21 -19.24
N ALA A 79 -4.58 -2.91 -19.01
CA ALA A 79 -4.14 -1.89 -19.95
C ALA A 79 -2.60 -1.73 -20.04
N GLY A 80 -1.82 -2.44 -19.23
CA GLY A 80 -0.36 -2.28 -19.14
C GLY A 80 0.08 -0.89 -18.64
N SER A 81 -0.80 -0.16 -17.96
CA SER A 81 -0.65 1.25 -17.58
C SER A 81 -0.31 1.47 -16.10
N LEU A 82 0.10 0.40 -15.39
CA LEU A 82 0.71 0.54 -14.07
C LEU A 82 1.93 1.47 -14.14
N ASP A 83 1.98 2.44 -13.24
CA ASP A 83 3.11 3.34 -13.12
C ASP A 83 4.35 2.61 -12.59
N PHE A 84 5.48 3.31 -12.61
CA PHE A 84 6.74 2.73 -12.17
C PHE A 84 6.69 2.27 -10.71
N GLU A 85 6.05 3.02 -9.82
CA GLU A 85 5.97 2.69 -8.39
C GLU A 85 5.12 1.45 -8.13
N LEU A 86 3.90 1.38 -8.67
CA LEU A 86 3.02 0.23 -8.50
C LEU A 86 3.65 -1.07 -9.00
N LYS A 87 4.48 -1.01 -10.05
CA LYS A 87 5.17 -2.18 -10.61
C LYS A 87 6.11 -2.87 -9.63
N TRP A 88 6.68 -2.17 -8.65
CA TRP A 88 7.52 -2.78 -7.62
C TRP A 88 6.86 -2.80 -6.23
N MET A 89 5.89 -1.92 -5.95
CA MET A 89 5.12 -1.97 -4.71
C MET A 89 4.25 -3.22 -4.61
N LEU A 90 3.47 -3.53 -5.66
CA LEU A 90 2.52 -4.64 -5.63
C LEU A 90 3.18 -6.01 -5.42
N PRO A 91 4.28 -6.37 -6.12
CA PRO A 91 4.95 -7.65 -5.87
C PRO A 91 5.57 -7.73 -4.47
N TYR A 92 6.08 -6.61 -3.95
CA TYR A 92 6.59 -6.54 -2.58
C TYR A 92 5.46 -6.77 -1.56
N TYR A 93 4.34 -6.06 -1.67
CA TYR A 93 3.18 -6.23 -0.80
C TYR A 93 2.66 -7.67 -0.82
N ASN A 94 2.59 -8.28 -2.01
CA ASN A 94 2.17 -9.67 -2.18
C ASN A 94 3.16 -10.67 -1.55
N MET A 95 4.45 -10.37 -1.53
CA MET A 95 5.44 -11.20 -0.83
C MET A 95 5.28 -11.13 0.69
N ILE A 96 4.93 -9.96 1.24
CA ILE A 96 4.79 -9.77 2.69
C ILE A 96 3.47 -10.36 3.22
N ALA A 97 2.37 -10.19 2.47
CA ALA A 97 1.05 -10.68 2.85
C ALA A 97 0.38 -11.33 1.63
N ASP A 98 0.77 -12.57 1.34
CA ASP A 98 0.34 -13.33 0.17
C ASP A 98 -1.15 -13.68 0.14
N TRP A 99 -1.86 -13.45 1.25
CA TRP A 99 -3.31 -13.63 1.36
C TRP A 99 -4.12 -12.39 0.97
N VAL A 100 -3.53 -11.19 0.82
CA VAL A 100 -4.30 -9.95 0.60
C VAL A 100 -4.90 -9.91 -0.80
N PHE A 101 -4.07 -10.12 -1.83
CA PHE A 101 -4.52 -10.01 -3.22
C PHE A 101 -5.36 -11.20 -3.71
N PRO A 102 -5.12 -12.46 -3.28
CA PRO A 102 -5.96 -13.59 -3.71
C PRO A 102 -7.42 -13.55 -3.27
N GLN A 103 -7.78 -12.71 -2.28
CA GLN A 103 -9.17 -12.54 -1.84
C GLN A 103 -10.08 -11.96 -2.94
N TYR A 104 -9.50 -11.37 -3.99
CA TYR A 104 -10.22 -10.78 -5.12
C TYR A 104 -9.92 -11.60 -6.38
N ALA A 105 -10.50 -12.80 -6.42
CA ALA A 105 -10.33 -13.76 -7.51
C ALA A 105 -10.74 -13.20 -8.88
N ASP A 106 -11.60 -12.17 -8.90
CA ASP A 106 -12.10 -11.50 -10.10
C ASP A 106 -11.10 -10.51 -10.73
N SER A 107 -9.82 -10.58 -10.38
CA SER A 107 -8.74 -9.72 -10.93
C SER A 107 -7.64 -10.53 -11.64
N PRO A 108 -7.94 -11.27 -12.72
CA PRO A 108 -7.00 -12.19 -13.36
C PRO A 108 -5.74 -11.53 -13.91
N HIS A 109 -5.80 -10.28 -14.39
CA HIS A 109 -4.62 -9.59 -14.91
C HIS A 109 -3.68 -9.21 -13.77
N LEU A 110 -4.22 -8.70 -12.65
CA LEU A 110 -3.46 -8.43 -11.44
C LEU A 110 -2.79 -9.71 -10.90
N GLN A 111 -3.54 -10.82 -10.79
CA GLN A 111 -2.96 -12.10 -10.34
C GLN A 111 -1.84 -12.58 -11.27
N SER A 112 -2.06 -12.50 -12.59
CA SER A 112 -1.07 -12.88 -13.61
C SER A 112 0.18 -12.01 -13.54
N PHE A 113 0.03 -10.71 -13.26
CA PHE A 113 1.13 -9.78 -13.03
C PHE A 113 1.93 -10.16 -11.78
N LEU A 114 1.26 -10.34 -10.65
CA LEU A 114 1.89 -10.69 -9.37
C LEU A 114 2.66 -12.02 -9.44
N ALA A 115 2.10 -13.02 -10.13
CA ALA A 115 2.74 -14.33 -10.29
C ALA A 115 4.05 -14.31 -11.11
N LYS A 116 4.25 -13.28 -11.94
CA LYS A 116 5.43 -13.15 -12.83
C LYS A 116 6.43 -12.10 -12.34
N ALA A 117 5.97 -11.18 -11.48
CA ALA A 117 6.78 -10.07 -11.04
C ALA A 117 7.83 -10.50 -10.03
N ASP A 118 8.94 -9.76 -9.98
CA ASP A 118 10.00 -9.99 -9.00
C ASP A 118 9.75 -9.13 -7.74
N PRO A 119 9.47 -9.75 -6.57
CA PRO A 119 9.29 -9.03 -5.31
C PRO A 119 10.51 -8.24 -4.85
N GLY A 120 11.73 -8.57 -5.30
CA GLY A 120 12.97 -7.87 -4.98
C GLY A 120 13.27 -6.70 -5.93
N SER A 121 12.41 -6.42 -6.90
CA SER A 121 12.66 -5.36 -7.90
C SER A 121 12.79 -3.96 -7.31
N TRP A 122 12.16 -3.70 -6.15
CA TRP A 122 12.25 -2.42 -5.44
C TRP A 122 13.69 -2.09 -4.99
N GLU A 123 14.54 -3.08 -4.73
CA GLU A 123 15.94 -2.84 -4.32
C GLU A 123 16.78 -2.31 -5.49
N ARG A 124 16.47 -2.75 -6.72
CA ARG A 124 17.23 -2.39 -7.92
C ARG A 124 16.88 -1.03 -8.49
N VAL A 125 15.67 -0.54 -8.20
CA VAL A 125 15.23 0.78 -8.67
C VAL A 125 15.87 1.94 -7.89
N GLY A 126 16.55 1.64 -6.77
CA GLY A 126 17.33 2.63 -6.02
C GLY A 126 16.46 3.72 -5.40
N VAL A 127 15.28 3.35 -4.87
CA VAL A 127 14.33 4.30 -4.28
C VAL A 127 15.00 5.09 -3.17
N LYS A 128 14.86 6.42 -3.20
CA LYS A 128 15.44 7.32 -2.21
C LYS A 128 14.38 7.72 -1.19
N GLY A 129 14.82 8.02 0.02
CA GLY A 129 13.89 8.46 1.08
C GLY A 129 13.12 9.73 0.73
N GLU A 130 13.72 10.62 -0.08
CA GLU A 130 13.08 11.84 -0.57
C GLU A 130 11.82 11.57 -1.40
N ASP A 131 11.76 10.43 -2.11
CA ASP A 131 10.62 10.04 -2.94
C ASP A 131 9.34 9.83 -2.11
N PHE A 132 9.49 9.61 -0.80
CA PHE A 132 8.41 9.32 0.14
C PHE A 132 8.07 10.46 1.10
N ALA A 133 8.71 11.62 0.94
CA ALA A 133 8.36 12.80 1.72
C ALA A 133 6.88 13.16 1.51
N ASN A 134 6.18 13.54 2.59
CA ASN A 134 4.77 13.94 2.58
C ASN A 134 3.78 12.85 2.09
N ARG A 135 4.13 11.57 2.28
CA ARG A 135 3.24 10.43 1.94
C ARG A 135 2.58 9.76 3.15
N GLY A 136 2.63 10.40 4.33
CA GLY A 136 2.05 9.88 5.56
C GLY A 136 2.60 8.49 5.90
N GLN A 137 1.73 7.60 6.37
CA GLN A 137 2.11 6.23 6.75
C GLN A 137 2.75 5.42 5.63
N MET A 138 2.31 5.59 4.37
CA MET A 138 2.96 4.92 3.25
C MET A 138 4.43 5.33 3.15
N GLY A 139 4.71 6.62 3.33
CA GLY A 139 6.07 7.12 3.30
C GLY A 139 6.90 6.65 4.49
N GLU A 140 6.35 6.71 5.71
CA GLU A 140 7.01 6.22 6.92
C GLU A 140 7.35 4.73 6.83
N TYR A 141 6.42 3.92 6.29
CA TYR A 141 6.64 2.50 6.05
C TYR A 141 7.80 2.24 5.11
N TRP A 142 7.79 2.83 3.91
CA TRP A 142 8.85 2.62 2.93
C TRP A 142 10.21 3.16 3.39
N LEU A 143 10.22 4.29 4.11
CA LEU A 143 11.43 4.81 4.74
C LEU A 143 12.02 3.83 5.77
N SER A 144 11.17 3.20 6.58
CA SER A 144 11.59 2.17 7.53
C SER A 144 12.24 0.97 6.83
N ILE A 145 11.64 0.50 5.73
CA ILE A 145 12.18 -0.61 4.92
C ILE A 145 13.54 -0.25 4.30
N ILE A 146 13.64 0.93 3.69
CA ILE A 146 14.87 1.42 3.05
C ILE A 146 16.00 1.57 4.09
N ASN A 147 15.72 2.17 5.24
CA ASN A 147 16.70 2.36 6.31
C ASN A 147 17.15 1.04 6.94
N SER A 148 16.22 0.08 7.08
CA SER A 148 16.53 -1.26 7.58
C SER A 148 17.43 -2.03 6.63
N ASN A 149 17.18 -1.94 5.32
CA ASN A 149 18.06 -2.54 4.31
C ASN A 149 19.43 -1.86 4.24
N ALA A 150 19.49 -0.52 4.32
CA ALA A 150 20.76 0.20 4.40
C ALA A 150 21.62 -0.22 5.61
N THR A 151 20.97 -0.52 6.73
CA THR A 151 21.63 -1.00 7.96
C THR A 151 22.12 -2.44 7.80
N ARG A 152 21.35 -3.33 7.16
CA ARG A 152 21.75 -4.73 6.90
C ARG A 152 22.94 -4.87 5.94
N PHE A 153 23.13 -3.91 5.03
CA PHE A 153 24.22 -3.94 4.05
C PHE A 153 25.38 -2.98 4.36
N GLY A 154 25.44 -2.42 5.58
CA GLY A 154 26.64 -1.77 6.10
C GLY A 154 27.23 -0.70 5.18
N LYS A 155 26.47 0.36 4.87
CA LYS A 155 27.13 1.63 4.55
C LYS A 155 27.63 2.25 5.86
N SER A 156 28.85 1.89 6.24
CA SER A 156 29.69 2.73 7.07
C SER A 156 29.79 4.09 6.38
N ALA A 157 29.08 5.09 6.88
CA ALA A 157 29.37 6.48 6.54
C ALA A 157 30.78 6.77 7.05
N SER A 158 31.71 6.95 6.11
CA SER A 158 33.02 7.58 6.32
C SER A 158 32.94 9.00 5.79
#